data_AF-A0A929ATE7-F1
#
_entry.id   AF-A0A929ATE7-F1
#
_cell.length_a   1.000
_cell.length_b   1.000
_cell.length_c   1.000
_cell.angle_alpha   90.00
_cell.angle_beta   90.00
_cell.angle_gamma   90.00
#
_symmetry.space_group_name_H-M   'P 1'
#
loop_
_entity.id
_entity.type
_entity.pdbx_description
1 polymer ?
#
loop_
_entity_poly.entity_id
_entity_poly.type
_entity_poly.pdbx_seq_one_letter_code
_entity_poly.pdbx_strand_id
1 'polypeptide(L)'
;MKPKLSVPIIVSLIVATLNAGVGIPQSRLILARTIEVKGTVELKREESSSWRPMKEGERLFYGDLLRVQKGSRGVIQCTTDLTEWTVPDDGLPRGVANTCSLPE
;
A
#
# COMPACT_ATOMS: atom_id res chain seq x y z
N MET A 1 -46.53 -40.64 -34.02
CA MET A 1 -46.10 -39.38 -33.39
C MET A 1 -45.25 -39.73 -32.16
N LYS A 2 -43.99 -39.30 -32.07
CA LYS A 2 -43.07 -39.59 -30.95
C LYS A 2 -42.99 -38.35 -30.03
N PRO A 3 -43.16 -38.45 -28.70
CA PRO A 3 -42.88 -37.33 -27.83
C PRO A 3 -41.36 -37.22 -27.64
N LYS A 4 -40.81 -36.03 -27.89
CA LYS A 4 -39.45 -35.66 -27.48
C LYS A 4 -39.54 -35.19 -26.02
N LEU A 5 -39.02 -36.00 -25.11
CA LEU A 5 -38.90 -35.65 -23.70
C LEU A 5 -37.73 -34.65 -23.56
N SER A 6 -38.03 -33.42 -23.17
CA SER A 6 -37.02 -32.38 -22.89
C SER A 6 -36.78 -32.36 -21.38
N VAL A 7 -35.59 -32.71 -20.93
CA VAL A 7 -35.20 -32.67 -19.52
C VAL A 7 -34.49 -31.34 -19.25
N PRO A 8 -35.01 -30.47 -18.38
CA PRO A 8 -34.30 -29.25 -18.01
C PRO A 8 -33.14 -29.61 -17.06
N ILE A 9 -31.91 -29.28 -17.47
CA ILE A 9 -30.71 -29.36 -16.63
C ILE A 9 -30.77 -28.18 -15.67
N ILE A 10 -31.08 -28.45 -14.39
CA ILE A 10 -31.02 -27.45 -13.33
C ILE A 10 -29.54 -27.32 -12.93
N VAL A 11 -28.91 -26.22 -13.35
CA VAL A 11 -27.55 -25.86 -12.92
C VAL A 11 -27.66 -25.22 -11.54
N SER A 12 -27.35 -25.98 -10.50
CA SER A 12 -27.23 -25.46 -9.14
C SER A 12 -25.96 -24.61 -9.01
N LEU A 13 -26.13 -23.30 -8.93
CA LEU A 13 -25.07 -22.34 -8.66
C LEU A 13 -24.64 -22.48 -7.19
N ILE A 14 -23.48 -23.12 -6.95
CA ILE A 14 -22.87 -23.16 -5.61
C ILE A 14 -22.23 -21.79 -5.38
N VAL A 15 -22.90 -20.94 -4.62
CA VAL A 15 -22.32 -19.68 -4.13
C VAL A 15 -21.43 -20.04 -2.94
N ALA A 16 -20.12 -20.10 -3.17
CA ALA A 16 -19.15 -20.20 -2.11
C ALA A 16 -19.15 -18.89 -1.31
N THR A 17 -19.63 -18.92 -0.06
CA THR A 17 -19.46 -17.81 0.87
C THR A 17 -18.00 -17.75 1.29
N LEU A 18 -17.23 -16.85 0.67
CA LEU A 18 -15.94 -16.43 1.20
C LEU A 18 -16.17 -15.83 2.58
N ASN A 19 -15.65 -16.49 3.61
CA ASN A 19 -15.52 -15.95 4.96
C ASN A 19 -14.71 -14.64 4.86
N ALA A 20 -15.42 -13.53 4.79
CA ALA A 20 -14.83 -12.22 4.94
C ALA A 20 -14.44 -12.08 6.41
N GLY A 21 -13.22 -12.51 6.75
CA GLY A 21 -12.53 -11.94 7.89
C GLY A 21 -12.54 -10.42 7.68
N VAL A 22 -13.19 -9.69 8.58
CA VAL A 22 -13.19 -8.23 8.58
C VAL A 22 -11.79 -7.80 9.00
N GLY A 23 -10.84 -7.91 8.07
CA GLY A 23 -9.55 -7.27 8.19
C GLY A 23 -9.79 -5.77 8.08
N ILE A 24 -9.33 -5.01 9.07
CA ILE A 24 -9.22 -3.56 8.91
C ILE A 24 -8.39 -3.35 7.63
N PRO A 25 -8.86 -2.55 6.65
CA PRO A 25 -8.08 -2.29 5.45
C PRO A 25 -6.70 -1.75 5.86
N GLN A 26 -5.64 -2.49 5.53
CA GLN A 26 -4.26 -2.23 5.96
C GLN A 26 -3.78 -0.82 5.57
N SER A 27 -4.41 -0.20 4.57
CA SER A 27 -4.16 1.18 4.11
C SER A 27 -4.45 2.26 5.15
N ARG A 28 -5.08 1.94 6.29
CA ARG A 28 -5.35 2.92 7.37
C ARG A 28 -4.31 2.94 8.49
N LEU A 29 -3.37 1.99 8.52
CA LEU A 29 -2.34 1.91 9.55
C LEU A 29 -1.15 2.81 9.20
N ILE A 30 -0.76 3.65 10.16
CA ILE A 30 0.44 4.50 10.01
C ILE A 30 1.66 3.61 10.21
N LEU A 31 2.38 3.33 9.12
CA LEU A 31 3.60 2.53 9.13
C LEU A 31 4.84 3.33 9.55
N ALA A 32 4.88 4.59 9.16
CA ALA A 32 6.04 5.43 9.40
C ALA A 32 5.65 6.91 9.49
N ARG A 33 6.58 7.70 10.01
CA ARG A 33 6.54 9.16 9.93
C ARG A 33 7.80 9.68 9.28
N THR A 34 7.64 10.71 8.45
CA THR A 34 8.78 11.44 7.94
C THR A 34 9.44 12.25 9.04
N ILE A 35 10.75 12.11 9.23
CA ILE A 35 11.52 12.84 10.25
C ILE A 35 12.56 13.79 9.66
N GLU A 36 12.88 13.67 8.37
CA GLU A 36 13.76 14.61 7.67
C GLU A 36 13.36 14.72 6.20
N VAL A 37 13.27 15.96 5.69
CA VAL A 37 13.13 16.24 4.24
C VAL A 37 14.07 17.38 3.86
N LYS A 38 15.05 17.08 3.00
CA LYS A 38 15.94 18.07 2.40
C LYS A 38 15.96 17.91 0.88
N GLY A 39 15.71 19.00 0.16
CA GLY A 39 15.66 18.99 -1.31
C GLY A 39 14.36 18.37 -1.85
N THR A 40 14.46 17.67 -2.98
CA THR A 40 13.32 17.11 -3.70
C THR A 40 13.05 15.68 -3.26
N VAL A 41 12.05 15.53 -2.38
CA VAL A 41 11.51 14.24 -1.98
C VAL A 41 10.03 14.19 -2.29
N GLU A 42 9.62 13.12 -2.96
CA GLU A 42 8.27 12.96 -3.47
C GLU A 42 7.60 11.73 -2.86
N LEU A 43 6.30 11.86 -2.64
CA LEU A 43 5.41 10.86 -2.12
C LEU A 43 4.29 10.62 -3.12
N LYS A 44 3.99 9.35 -3.38
CA LYS A 44 2.78 8.93 -4.08
C LYS A 44 1.98 8.00 -3.15
N ARG A 45 0.72 8.37 -2.90
CA ARG A 45 -0.21 7.55 -2.12
C ARG A 45 -0.64 6.32 -2.94
N GLU A 46 -0.99 5.23 -2.27
CA GLU A 46 -1.50 4.00 -2.93
C GLU A 46 -2.68 4.31 -3.86
N GLU A 47 -3.64 5.11 -3.37
CA GLU A 47 -4.84 5.52 -4.12
C GLU A 47 -4.59 6.63 -5.15
N SER A 48 -3.37 7.15 -5.26
CA SER A 48 -3.05 8.27 -6.14
C SER A 48 -2.12 7.85 -7.27
N SER A 49 -2.41 8.32 -8.48
CA SER A 49 -1.50 8.20 -9.63
C SER A 49 -0.40 9.26 -9.65
N SER A 50 -0.52 10.31 -8.83
CA SER A 50 0.34 11.50 -8.92
C SER A 50 1.35 11.57 -7.78
N TRP A 51 2.57 11.98 -8.14
CA TRP A 51 3.60 12.35 -7.18
C TRP A 51 3.35 13.75 -6.65
N ARG A 52 3.65 13.96 -5.37
CA ARG A 52 3.65 15.28 -4.73
C ARG A 52 4.85 15.43 -3.79
N PRO A 53 5.24 16.67 -3.45
CA PRO A 53 6.25 16.88 -2.42
C PRO A 53 5.86 16.22 -1.09
N MET A 54 6.82 15.50 -0.50
CA MET A 54 6.71 14.95 0.85
C MET A 54 7.00 16.05 1.87
N LYS A 55 6.29 16.03 3.00
CA LYS A 55 6.51 16.97 4.11
C LYS A 55 7.14 16.28 5.30
N GLU A 56 7.91 17.04 6.08
CA GLU A 56 8.38 16.58 7.39
C GLU A 56 7.19 16.39 8.35
N GLY A 57 7.27 15.39 9.23
CA GLY A 57 6.17 15.00 10.12
C GLY A 57 5.00 14.29 9.42
N GLU A 58 5.08 14.07 8.11
CA GLU A 58 4.01 13.44 7.36
C GLU A 58 3.85 11.96 7.72
N ARG A 59 2.59 11.51 7.82
CA ARG A 59 2.24 10.11 8.07
C ARG A 59 2.29 9.32 6.77
N LEU A 60 2.90 8.15 6.85
CA LEU A 60 3.06 7.22 5.76
C LEU A 60 2.31 5.92 6.06
N PHE A 61 1.71 5.36 5.02
CA PHE A 61 0.82 4.20 5.09
C PHE A 61 1.35 3.05 4.24
N TYR A 62 0.72 1.89 4.40
CA TYR A 62 0.96 0.77 3.50
C TYR A 62 0.60 1.17 2.06
N GLY A 63 1.43 0.76 1.10
CA GLY A 63 1.26 1.09 -0.32
C GLY A 63 1.83 2.46 -0.75
N ASP A 64 2.21 3.32 0.19
CA ASP A 64 2.90 4.58 -0.15
C ASP A 64 4.26 4.31 -0.80
N LEU A 65 4.56 5.09 -1.84
CA LEU A 65 5.84 5.08 -2.52
C LEU A 65 6.58 6.40 -2.29
N LEU A 66 7.86 6.31 -1.99
CA LEU A 66 8.78 7.42 -1.83
C LEU A 66 9.79 7.45 -2.98
N ARG A 67 10.16 8.64 -3.40
CA ARG A 67 11.25 8.86 -4.36
C ARG A 67 12.07 10.06 -3.92
N VAL A 68 13.39 9.89 -3.82
CA VAL A 68 14.32 10.96 -3.50
C VAL A 68 15.17 11.24 -4.73
N GLN A 69 15.23 12.51 -5.16
CA GLN A 69 16.09 12.91 -6.26
C GLN A 69 17.56 12.99 -5.80
N LYS A 70 18.49 12.75 -6.72
CA LYS A 70 19.93 12.80 -6.43
C LYS A 70 20.34 14.09 -5.72
N GLY A 71 21.10 13.96 -4.63
CA GLY A 71 21.53 15.09 -3.79
C GLY A 71 20.47 15.61 -2.82
N SER A 72 19.28 15.00 -2.78
CA SER A 72 18.25 15.24 -1.77
C SER A 72 18.32 14.17 -0.68
N ARG A 73 17.58 14.36 0.42
CA ARG A 73 17.56 13.43 1.55
C ARG A 73 16.16 13.33 2.13
N GLY A 74 15.65 12.11 2.23
CA GLY A 74 14.41 11.78 2.93
C GLY A 74 14.68 10.72 3.98
N VAL A 75 14.29 10.96 5.23
CA VAL A 75 14.40 9.98 6.31
C VAL A 75 13.02 9.77 6.93
N ILE A 76 12.68 8.50 7.14
CA ILE A 76 11.45 8.09 7.80
C ILE A 76 11.80 7.28 9.05
N GLN A 77 10.91 7.31 10.03
CA GLN A 77 10.96 6.48 11.23
C GLN A 77 9.77 5.54 11.23
N CYS A 78 10.03 4.23 11.36
CA CYS A 78 8.98 3.23 11.48
C CYS A 78 8.26 3.36 12.83
N THR A 79 6.94 3.16 12.84
CA THR A 79 6.14 3.29 14.07
C THR A 79 6.25 2.08 14.99
N THR A 80 6.59 0.90 14.44
CA THR A 80 6.62 -0.37 15.15
C THR A 80 7.86 -0.51 16.05
N ASP A 81 9.05 -0.19 15.53
CA ASP A 81 10.34 -0.42 16.20
C ASP A 81 11.21 0.83 16.33
N LEU A 82 10.69 2.00 15.92
CA LEU A 82 11.38 3.28 15.90
C LEU A 82 12.66 3.30 15.05
N THR A 83 12.86 2.30 14.18
CA THR A 83 14.01 2.28 13.28
C THR A 83 13.91 3.40 12.26
N GLU A 84 15.05 4.00 11.95
CA GLU A 84 15.15 5.04 10.94
C GLU A 84 15.65 4.47 9.63
N TRP A 85 15.07 4.95 8.54
CA TRP A 85 15.49 4.58 7.20
C TRP A 85 15.67 5.80 6.32
N THR A 86 16.88 5.92 5.79
CA THR A 86 17.19 6.91 4.75
C THR A 86 16.82 6.32 3.39
N VAL A 87 15.89 6.99 2.71
CA VAL A 87 15.50 6.61 1.35
C VAL A 87 16.66 6.91 0.40
N PRO A 88 17.15 5.94 -0.40
CA PRO A 88 18.19 6.18 -1.40
C PRO A 88 17.82 7.27 -2.40
N ASP A 89 18.79 8.12 -2.76
CA ASP A 89 18.63 9.27 -3.65
C ASP A 89 18.86 8.94 -5.14
N ASP A 90 18.56 7.70 -5.52
CA ASP A 90 18.73 7.19 -6.90
C ASP A 90 17.54 7.55 -7.82
N GLY A 91 16.53 8.24 -7.31
CA GLY A 91 15.32 8.60 -8.06
C GLY A 91 14.38 7.42 -8.32
N LEU A 92 14.65 6.23 -7.77
CA LEU A 92 13.77 5.07 -7.94
C LEU A 92 12.67 5.06 -6.87
N PRO A 93 11.40 4.77 -7.24
CA PRO A 93 10.32 4.58 -6.29
C PRO A 93 10.59 3.43 -5.33
N ARG A 94 10.39 3.65 -4.03
CA ARG A 94 10.49 2.61 -3.00
C ARG A 94 9.26 2.61 -2.10
N GLY A 95 8.73 1.42 -1.83
CA GLY A 95 7.59 1.25 -0.94
C GLY A 95 8.00 1.41 0.51
N VAL A 96 7.18 2.12 1.29
CA VAL A 96 7.38 2.26 2.75
C VAL A 96 7.34 0.89 3.43
N ALA A 97 6.46 0.00 2.96
CA ALA A 97 6.32 -1.37 3.44
C ALA A 97 7.53 -2.28 3.12
N ASN A 98 8.47 -1.86 2.27
CA ASN A 98 9.71 -2.62 2.04
C ASN A 98 10.69 -2.49 3.22
N THR A 99 10.44 -1.53 4.12
CA THR A 99 11.32 -1.19 5.24
C THR A 99 10.61 -1.36 6.57
N CYS A 100 9.40 -0.79 6.71
CA CYS A 100 8.66 -0.86 7.96
C CYS A 100 7.69 -2.05 7.97
N SER A 101 7.75 -2.87 9.02
CA SER A 101 6.78 -3.95 9.24
C SER A 101 5.43 -3.41 9.68
N LEU A 102 4.36 -4.11 9.30
CA LEU A 102 3.03 -3.86 9.84
C LEU A 102 3.02 -4.14 11.36
N PRO A 103 2.34 -3.30 12.16
CA PRO A 103 2.08 -3.63 13.55
C PRO A 103 1.22 -4.91 13.63
N GLU A 104 1.60 -5.83 14.53
CA GLU A 104 0.87 -7.08 14.81
C GLU A 104 -0.53 -6.85 15.43
#